data_AF-A0A1I4W440-F1
#
_entry.id   AF-A0A1I4W440-F1
#
_cell.length_a   1.000
_cell.length_b   1.000
_cell.length_c   1.000
_cell.angle_alpha   90.00
_cell.angle_beta   90.00
_cell.angle_gamma   90.00
#
_symmetry.space_group_name_H-M   'P 1'
#
loop_
_entity.id
_entity.type
_entity.pdbx_description
1 polymer ?
#
loop_
_entity_poly.entity_id
_entity_poly.type
_entity_poly.pdbx_seq_one_letter_code
_entity_poly.pdbx_strand_id
1 'polypeptide(L)'
;MSASLQPHAPGARPGFAWAGAWAFLRIPLLLVLLFLLRRPLLDLVEEYLGIERVTYFAIALLSTPVARVGVLALAVLMLWAVSRWSASRFSAWRAYALTVAFGALITGALFALTGTSLWKASLPLACLALNLLPVSPAQQARKAWSRLMLFGVGLAEVFFFRRYVAWVAASRRRIDPAHAPPASVGGRFADLPGLVITGLVMAVFVGGPGIISVERELRMPSKVGILMREDINGLALDPDGRHLYVTGHGLEHLQRIDTQAPGQPPLVSTVSTGGAQGVAFDPKAGELYVFNTRTRALQYFDAATLALRREVPLRDLSPGDPWIAADPVSGTLVVASEADDRSGSPFIVLDRQSGQILDRRDVDAGNLYLHPQGGKLYLSFFRNSSRLMLYDLQRKEFSATVQTDERVDRMAFDPTHSELLLASPLRSRVLRFDAQTLAKRGEIPSVFGVRVIAIDQARGWMLTASLVTGQLEIQDLASNRVIKRIYLGPWLRTIELDTASGTAYVSANGALYKVPYGAGD
;
A
#
# COMPACT_ATOMS: atom_id res chain seq x y z
N MET A 1 -64.56 -43.82 -35.40
CA MET A 1 -63.38 -43.53 -36.24
C MET A 1 -63.60 -42.14 -36.80
N SER A 2 -62.91 -41.07 -36.45
CA SER A 2 -61.47 -40.87 -36.22
C SER A 2 -61.27 -39.72 -35.21
N ALA A 3 -60.43 -39.94 -34.20
CA ALA A 3 -59.92 -38.89 -33.33
C ALA A 3 -58.72 -38.22 -34.01
N SER A 4 -58.79 -36.92 -34.25
CA SER A 4 -57.64 -36.11 -34.71
C SER A 4 -56.86 -35.61 -33.49
N LEU A 5 -55.61 -36.08 -33.42
CA LEU A 5 -54.62 -35.80 -32.42
C LEU A 5 -54.27 -34.30 -32.35
N GLN A 6 -54.29 -33.74 -31.15
CA GLN A 6 -53.59 -32.49 -30.83
C GLN A 6 -52.07 -32.68 -31.01
N PRO A 7 -51.32 -31.70 -31.53
CA PRO A 7 -49.87 -31.77 -31.57
C PRO A 7 -49.31 -31.59 -30.15
N HIS A 8 -48.49 -32.56 -29.75
CA HIS A 8 -47.69 -32.59 -28.54
C HIS A 8 -46.97 -31.26 -28.26
N ALA A 9 -47.04 -30.81 -27.01
CA ALA A 9 -46.13 -29.82 -26.45
C ALA A 9 -44.67 -30.29 -26.60
N PRO A 10 -43.73 -29.46 -27.07
CA PRO A 10 -42.33 -29.86 -27.16
C PRO A 10 -41.74 -30.04 -25.76
N GLY A 11 -41.22 -31.24 -25.52
CA GLY A 11 -40.59 -31.67 -24.28
C GLY A 11 -39.49 -30.72 -23.79
N ALA A 12 -39.48 -30.51 -22.47
CA ALA A 12 -38.47 -29.75 -21.77
C ALA A 12 -37.07 -30.30 -22.06
N ARG A 13 -36.19 -29.48 -22.65
CA ARG A 13 -34.78 -29.84 -22.85
C ARG A 13 -34.07 -29.89 -21.47
N PRO A 14 -33.49 -31.03 -21.05
CA PRO A 14 -32.80 -31.16 -19.77
C PRO A 14 -31.55 -30.26 -19.63
N GLY A 15 -31.08 -29.66 -20.73
CA GLY A 15 -29.96 -28.73 -20.76
C GLY A 15 -30.19 -27.34 -20.12
N PHE A 16 -31.40 -26.98 -19.66
CA PHE A 16 -31.66 -25.64 -19.14
C PHE A 16 -31.49 -25.49 -17.61
N ALA A 17 -31.68 -26.58 -16.84
CA ALA A 17 -31.58 -26.53 -15.38
C ALA A 17 -30.11 -26.36 -14.90
N TRP A 18 -29.16 -27.05 -15.55
CA TRP A 18 -27.74 -26.93 -15.23
C TRP A 18 -27.19 -25.54 -15.56
N ALA A 19 -27.64 -24.92 -16.67
CA ALA A 19 -27.19 -23.60 -17.09
C ALA A 19 -27.56 -22.52 -16.07
N GLY A 20 -28.73 -22.65 -15.44
CA GLY A 20 -29.14 -21.80 -14.32
C GLY A 20 -28.22 -21.96 -13.11
N ALA A 21 -27.98 -23.19 -12.64
CA ALA A 21 -27.11 -23.44 -11.49
C ALA A 21 -25.66 -22.98 -11.74
N TRP A 22 -25.12 -23.25 -12.93
CA TRP A 22 -23.80 -22.79 -13.36
C TRP A 22 -23.66 -21.28 -13.32
N ALA A 23 -24.66 -20.55 -13.82
CA ALA A 23 -24.69 -19.09 -13.80
C ALA A 23 -24.52 -18.52 -12.37
N PHE A 24 -25.21 -19.09 -11.37
CA PHE A 24 -25.10 -18.60 -10.00
C PHE A 24 -23.78 -19.00 -9.33
N LEU A 25 -23.26 -20.20 -9.59
CA LEU A 25 -22.11 -20.74 -8.86
C LEU A 25 -20.75 -20.35 -9.44
N ARG A 26 -20.68 -20.00 -10.73
CA ARG A 26 -19.39 -19.80 -11.42
C ARG A 26 -18.53 -18.65 -10.90
N ILE A 27 -19.12 -17.55 -10.42
CA ILE A 27 -18.34 -16.45 -9.82
C ILE A 27 -17.80 -16.86 -8.44
N PRO A 28 -18.60 -17.40 -7.51
CA PRO A 28 -18.07 -18.00 -6.28
C PRO A 28 -16.98 -19.06 -6.53
N LEU A 29 -17.19 -19.96 -7.50
CA LEU A 29 -16.21 -20.98 -7.87
C LEU A 29 -14.92 -20.37 -8.43
N LEU A 30 -15.03 -19.34 -9.26
CA LEU A 30 -13.87 -18.60 -9.76
C LEU A 30 -13.10 -17.93 -8.61
N LEU A 31 -13.80 -17.32 -7.66
CA LEU A 31 -13.17 -16.70 -6.49
C LEU A 31 -12.47 -17.73 -5.60
N VAL A 32 -13.09 -18.90 -5.38
CA VAL A 32 -12.45 -20.02 -4.67
C VAL A 32 -11.22 -20.50 -5.43
N LEU A 33 -11.30 -20.66 -6.75
CA LEU A 33 -10.17 -21.06 -7.59
C LEU A 33 -9.03 -20.05 -7.52
N LEU A 34 -9.32 -18.74 -7.66
CA LEU A 34 -8.33 -17.68 -7.53
C LEU A 34 -7.70 -17.64 -6.13
N PHE A 35 -8.49 -17.88 -5.08
CA PHE A 35 -7.97 -17.99 -3.73
C PHE A 35 -7.05 -19.20 -3.56
N LEU A 36 -7.43 -20.38 -4.05
CA LEU A 36 -6.61 -21.58 -3.99
C LEU A 36 -5.31 -21.44 -4.78
N LEU A 37 -5.36 -20.76 -5.93
CA LEU A 37 -4.21 -20.49 -6.81
C LEU A 37 -3.48 -19.18 -6.48
N ARG A 38 -3.80 -18.50 -5.37
CA ARG A 38 -3.27 -17.16 -5.09
C ARG A 38 -1.74 -17.11 -5.04
N ARG A 39 -1.08 -18.14 -4.49
CA ARG A 39 0.39 -18.19 -4.40
C ARG A 39 1.03 -18.28 -5.79
N PRO A 40 0.76 -19.32 -6.63
CA PRO A 40 1.35 -19.39 -7.96
C PRO A 40 0.95 -18.22 -8.87
N LEU A 41 -0.24 -17.63 -8.68
CA LEU A 41 -0.63 -16.41 -9.39
C LEU A 41 0.19 -15.19 -8.96
N LEU A 42 0.47 -15.04 -7.67
CA LEU A 42 1.33 -13.97 -7.17
C LEU A 42 2.76 -14.15 -7.66
N ASP A 43 3.29 -15.37 -7.68
CA ASP A 43 4.63 -15.68 -8.20
C ASP A 43 4.72 -15.32 -9.70
N LEU A 44 3.72 -15.71 -10.50
CA LEU A 44 3.63 -15.34 -11.92
C LEU A 44 3.54 -13.81 -12.10
N VAL A 45 2.71 -13.15 -11.30
CA VAL A 45 2.57 -11.69 -11.34
C VAL A 45 3.88 -11.00 -10.95
N GLU A 46 4.60 -11.53 -9.97
CA GLU A 46 5.91 -11.03 -9.56
C GLU A 46 6.93 -11.15 -10.71
N GLU A 47 6.95 -12.29 -11.41
CA GLU A 47 7.84 -12.54 -12.55
C GLU A 47 7.60 -11.58 -13.73
N TYR A 48 6.33 -11.32 -14.08
CA TYR A 48 6.00 -10.56 -15.30
C TYR A 48 5.69 -9.07 -15.07
N LEU A 49 5.10 -8.70 -13.92
CA LEU A 49 4.66 -7.33 -13.64
C LEU A 49 5.55 -6.61 -12.63
N GLY A 50 6.41 -7.34 -11.92
CA GLY A 50 7.25 -6.84 -10.83
C GLY A 50 6.42 -6.59 -9.57
N ILE A 51 6.88 -7.14 -8.44
CA ILE A 51 6.18 -7.02 -7.15
C ILE A 51 6.00 -5.57 -6.70
N GLU A 52 6.93 -4.69 -7.07
CA GLU A 52 6.91 -3.27 -6.74
C GLU A 52 5.65 -2.57 -7.28
N ARG A 53 5.32 -2.77 -8.57
CA ARG A 53 4.16 -2.13 -9.21
C ARG A 53 2.84 -2.57 -8.58
N VAL A 54 2.75 -3.85 -8.23
CA VAL A 54 1.57 -4.44 -7.59
C VAL A 54 1.42 -3.89 -6.17
N THR A 55 2.53 -3.77 -5.45
CA THR A 55 2.57 -3.21 -4.09
C THR A 55 2.14 -1.75 -4.09
N TYR A 56 2.67 -0.92 -5.00
CA TYR A 56 2.23 0.47 -5.17
C TYR A 56 0.77 0.58 -5.54
N PHE A 57 0.27 -0.27 -6.44
CA PHE A 57 -1.13 -0.29 -6.80
C PHE A 57 -2.03 -0.62 -5.59
N ALA A 58 -1.69 -1.67 -4.84
CA ALA A 58 -2.46 -2.10 -3.67
C ALA A 58 -2.47 -1.01 -2.57
N ILE A 59 -1.31 -0.41 -2.30
CA ILE A 59 -1.20 0.66 -1.29
C ILE A 59 -1.94 1.91 -1.75
N ALA A 60 -1.80 2.33 -2.99
CA ALA A 60 -2.56 3.47 -3.53
C ALA A 60 -4.07 3.21 -3.48
N LEU A 61 -4.51 1.97 -3.70
CA LEU A 61 -5.92 1.56 -3.61
C LEU A 61 -6.44 1.65 -2.17
N LEU A 62 -5.73 1.03 -1.22
CA LEU A 62 -6.16 0.88 0.17
C LEU A 62 -5.97 2.15 1.01
N SER A 63 -5.08 3.05 0.60
CA SER A 63 -4.82 4.33 1.27
C SER A 63 -5.74 5.47 0.83
N THR A 64 -6.54 5.30 -0.24
CA THR A 64 -7.45 6.35 -0.74
C THR A 64 -8.93 5.94 -0.82
N PRO A 65 -9.50 5.28 0.22
CA PRO A 65 -10.84 4.72 0.14
C PRO A 65 -11.94 5.79 -0.01
N VAL A 66 -11.84 6.94 0.65
CA VAL A 66 -12.93 7.94 0.67
C VAL A 66 -13.03 8.64 -0.68
N ALA A 67 -11.91 9.08 -1.23
CA ALA A 67 -11.82 9.69 -2.54
C ALA A 67 -12.32 8.73 -3.64
N ARG A 68 -12.01 7.43 -3.53
CA ARG A 68 -12.48 6.41 -4.48
C ARG A 68 -13.98 6.17 -4.40
N VAL A 69 -14.55 6.14 -3.19
CA VAL A 69 -16.02 6.10 -3.02
C VAL A 69 -16.65 7.36 -3.62
N GLY A 70 -16.04 8.52 -3.45
CA GLY A 70 -16.44 9.77 -4.10
C GLY A 70 -16.41 9.69 -5.62
N VAL A 71 -15.33 9.16 -6.21
CA VAL A 71 -15.20 8.93 -7.65
C VAL A 71 -16.29 7.99 -8.15
N LEU A 72 -16.53 6.87 -7.48
CA LEU A 72 -17.60 5.92 -7.81
C LEU A 72 -18.97 6.62 -7.80
N ALA A 73 -19.30 7.32 -6.71
CA ALA A 73 -20.60 7.96 -6.55
C ALA A 73 -20.84 9.05 -7.61
N LEU A 74 -19.85 9.91 -7.83
CA LEU A 74 -19.93 11.00 -8.83
C LEU A 74 -20.01 10.45 -10.26
N ALA A 75 -19.19 9.44 -10.60
CA ALA A 75 -19.23 8.82 -11.91
C ALA A 75 -20.61 8.21 -12.21
N VAL A 76 -21.16 7.44 -11.26
CA VAL A 76 -22.49 6.84 -11.40
C VAL A 76 -23.57 7.91 -11.54
N LEU A 77 -23.55 8.94 -10.69
CA LEU A 77 -24.53 10.02 -10.72
C LEU A 77 -24.51 10.78 -12.05
N MET A 78 -23.33 11.21 -12.51
CA MET A 78 -23.18 11.97 -13.75
C MET A 78 -23.57 11.14 -14.99
N LEU A 79 -23.07 9.89 -15.08
CA LEU A 79 -23.39 9.00 -16.19
C LEU A 79 -24.88 8.65 -16.22
N TRP A 80 -25.49 8.44 -15.06
CA TRP A 80 -26.92 8.16 -14.97
C TRP A 80 -27.74 9.37 -15.41
N ALA A 81 -27.39 10.57 -14.94
CA ALA A 81 -28.06 11.80 -15.34
C ALA A 81 -28.00 12.03 -16.86
N VAL A 82 -26.82 11.88 -17.47
CA VAL A 82 -26.62 12.04 -18.92
C VAL A 82 -27.33 10.95 -19.72
N SER A 83 -27.28 9.69 -19.26
CA SER A 83 -28.04 8.59 -19.88
C SER A 83 -29.54 8.87 -19.87
N ARG A 84 -30.08 9.32 -18.73
CA ARG A 84 -31.50 9.65 -18.59
C ARG A 84 -31.91 10.83 -19.44
N TRP A 85 -31.12 11.90 -19.40
CA TRP A 85 -31.34 13.10 -20.18
C TRP A 85 -31.31 12.81 -21.68
N SER A 86 -30.31 12.07 -22.16
CA SER A 86 -30.15 11.77 -23.58
C SER A 86 -31.20 10.79 -24.09
N ALA A 87 -31.55 9.76 -23.31
CA ALA A 87 -32.61 8.81 -23.65
C ALA A 87 -34.01 9.45 -23.68
N SER A 88 -34.22 10.58 -23.00
CA SER A 88 -35.49 11.33 -23.07
C SER A 88 -35.64 12.21 -24.31
N ARG A 89 -34.53 12.49 -25.03
CA ARG A 89 -34.49 13.46 -26.14
C ARG A 89 -34.11 12.85 -27.48
N PHE A 90 -33.38 11.74 -27.48
CA PHE A 90 -32.77 11.19 -28.68
C PHE A 90 -33.09 9.71 -28.88
N SER A 91 -32.85 9.22 -30.10
CA SER A 91 -32.93 7.79 -30.40
C SER A 91 -31.90 6.99 -29.59
N ALA A 92 -32.16 5.69 -29.39
CA ALA A 92 -31.33 4.82 -28.55
C ALA A 92 -29.83 4.87 -28.90
N TRP A 93 -29.48 4.86 -30.19
CA TRP A 93 -28.08 4.95 -30.64
C TRP A 93 -27.45 6.32 -30.40
N ARG A 94 -28.19 7.42 -30.57
CA ARG A 94 -27.71 8.78 -30.28
C ARG A 94 -27.53 8.99 -28.78
N ALA A 95 -28.49 8.52 -27.97
CA ALA A 95 -28.39 8.57 -26.51
C ALA A 95 -27.21 7.74 -25.99
N TYR A 96 -27.01 6.53 -26.54
CA TYR A 96 -25.85 5.70 -26.28
C TYR A 96 -24.54 6.42 -26.62
N ALA A 97 -24.41 6.94 -27.85
CA ALA A 97 -23.21 7.62 -28.30
C ALA A 97 -22.87 8.85 -27.43
N LEU A 98 -23.87 9.66 -27.07
CA LEU A 98 -23.70 10.81 -26.18
C LEU A 98 -23.24 10.38 -24.77
N THR A 99 -23.83 9.32 -24.22
CA THR A 99 -23.47 8.83 -22.88
C THR A 99 -22.05 8.27 -22.86
N VAL A 100 -21.66 7.50 -23.89
CA VAL A 100 -20.30 6.96 -24.01
C VAL A 100 -19.28 8.07 -24.25
N ALA A 101 -19.59 9.06 -25.10
CA ALA A 101 -18.72 10.21 -25.35
C ALA A 101 -18.52 11.05 -24.08
N PHE A 102 -19.60 11.30 -23.33
CA PHE A 102 -19.52 11.97 -22.04
C PHE A 102 -18.69 11.15 -21.04
N GLY A 103 -18.90 9.83 -20.99
CA GLY A 103 -18.11 8.90 -20.19
C GLY A 103 -16.61 8.93 -20.53
N ALA A 104 -16.26 8.97 -21.82
CA ALA A 104 -14.90 9.13 -22.29
C ALA A 104 -14.29 10.45 -21.82
N LEU A 105 -15.04 11.54 -21.92
CA LEU A 105 -14.60 12.87 -21.48
C LEU A 105 -14.35 12.91 -19.97
N ILE A 106 -15.30 12.48 -19.13
CA ILE A 106 -15.11 12.52 -17.67
C ILE A 106 -14.01 11.55 -17.20
N THR A 107 -13.87 10.38 -17.85
CA THR A 107 -12.83 9.42 -17.49
C THR A 107 -11.46 9.95 -17.90
N GLY A 108 -11.33 10.50 -19.11
CA GLY A 108 -10.11 11.13 -19.59
C GLY A 108 -9.70 12.31 -18.72
N ALA A 109 -10.65 13.18 -18.36
CA ALA A 109 -10.41 14.31 -17.46
C ALA A 109 -9.98 13.86 -16.06
N LEU A 110 -10.69 12.90 -15.46
CA LEU A 110 -10.31 12.34 -14.16
C LEU A 110 -8.90 11.75 -14.18
N PHE A 111 -8.56 10.99 -15.23
CA PHE A 111 -7.27 10.31 -15.33
C PHE A 111 -6.15 11.32 -15.58
N ALA A 112 -6.36 12.32 -16.44
CA ALA A 112 -5.42 13.40 -16.66
C ALA A 112 -5.17 14.23 -15.39
N LEU A 113 -6.24 14.66 -14.70
CA LEU A 113 -6.15 15.48 -13.48
C LEU A 113 -5.47 14.74 -12.31
N THR A 114 -5.53 13.41 -12.29
CA THR A 114 -4.91 12.60 -11.23
C THR A 114 -3.51 12.11 -11.58
N GLY A 115 -3.04 12.32 -12.82
CA GLY A 115 -1.78 11.75 -13.31
C GLY A 115 -1.88 10.25 -13.62
N THR A 116 -3.09 9.72 -13.76
CA THR A 116 -3.32 8.32 -14.15
C THR A 116 -3.10 8.17 -15.65
N SER A 117 -2.34 7.15 -16.05
CA SER A 117 -2.09 6.89 -17.48
C SER A 117 -3.39 6.65 -18.25
N LEU A 118 -3.57 7.37 -19.36
CA LEU A 118 -4.81 7.35 -20.15
C LEU A 118 -5.14 5.98 -20.76
N TRP A 119 -4.15 5.11 -21.01
CA TRP A 119 -4.43 3.76 -21.52
C TRP A 119 -5.31 2.96 -20.54
N LYS A 120 -5.21 3.22 -19.23
CA LYS A 120 -6.02 2.57 -18.20
C LYS A 120 -7.50 2.95 -18.31
N ALA A 121 -7.85 4.03 -19.02
CA ALA A 121 -9.23 4.43 -19.26
C ALA A 121 -9.95 3.46 -20.23
N SER A 122 -9.21 2.63 -20.99
CA SER A 122 -9.80 1.65 -21.91
C SER A 122 -10.77 0.69 -21.20
N LEU A 123 -10.43 0.22 -20.01
CA LEU A 123 -11.24 -0.75 -19.27
C LEU A 123 -12.58 -0.17 -18.74
N PRO A 124 -12.62 0.97 -18.01
CA PRO A 124 -13.89 1.56 -17.61
C PRO A 124 -14.74 1.98 -18.82
N LEU A 125 -14.12 2.42 -19.93
CA LEU A 125 -14.85 2.76 -21.16
C LEU A 125 -15.41 1.53 -21.87
N ALA A 126 -14.69 0.40 -21.88
CA ALA A 126 -15.21 -0.87 -22.36
C ALA A 126 -16.39 -1.34 -21.49
N CYS A 127 -16.30 -1.21 -20.16
CA CYS A 127 -17.42 -1.50 -19.26
C CYS A 127 -18.64 -0.64 -19.59
N LEU A 128 -18.44 0.66 -19.81
CA LEU A 128 -19.53 1.59 -20.13
C LEU A 128 -20.18 1.25 -21.47
N ALA A 129 -19.37 1.14 -22.52
CA ALA A 129 -19.84 0.90 -23.88
C ALA A 129 -20.56 -0.44 -24.02
N LEU A 130 -20.00 -1.52 -23.47
CA LEU A 130 -20.56 -2.86 -23.64
C LEU A 130 -21.82 -3.08 -22.79
N ASN A 131 -21.90 -2.50 -21.59
CA ASN A 131 -23.10 -2.59 -20.77
C ASN A 131 -24.26 -1.77 -21.36
N LEU A 132 -23.99 -0.59 -21.93
CA LEU A 132 -25.01 0.30 -22.49
C LEU A 132 -25.34 0.05 -23.97
N LEU A 133 -24.63 -0.87 -24.63
CA LEU A 133 -24.79 -1.13 -26.06
C LEU A 133 -26.27 -1.35 -26.43
N PRO A 134 -26.86 -0.64 -27.41
CA PRO A 134 -28.23 -0.88 -27.82
C PRO A 134 -28.30 -2.10 -28.75
N VAL A 135 -28.67 -3.26 -28.23
CA VAL A 135 -28.76 -4.53 -28.99
C VAL A 135 -30.22 -4.97 -29.10
N SER A 136 -30.69 -5.25 -30.32
CA SER A 136 -32.08 -5.67 -30.57
C SER A 136 -32.35 -7.11 -30.11
N PRO A 137 -33.61 -7.49 -29.81
CA PRO A 137 -33.96 -8.86 -29.42
C PRO A 137 -33.49 -9.92 -30.43
N ALA A 138 -33.62 -9.65 -31.74
CA ALA A 138 -33.14 -10.55 -32.80
C ALA A 138 -31.62 -10.75 -32.78
N GLN A 139 -30.85 -9.72 -32.41
CA GLN A 139 -29.41 -9.86 -32.24
C GLN A 139 -29.06 -10.66 -30.99
N GLN A 140 -29.82 -10.52 -29.90
CA GLN A 140 -29.64 -11.29 -28.66
C GLN A 140 -29.88 -12.79 -28.85
N ALA A 141 -30.78 -13.17 -29.76
CA ALA A 141 -31.10 -14.56 -30.09
C ALA A 141 -29.96 -15.33 -30.79
N ARG A 142 -28.87 -14.66 -31.21
CA ARG A 142 -27.75 -15.32 -31.88
C ARG A 142 -27.04 -16.30 -30.94
N LYS A 143 -26.72 -17.50 -31.43
CA LYS A 143 -26.01 -18.56 -30.67
C LYS A 143 -24.72 -18.07 -30.00
N ALA A 144 -24.01 -17.12 -30.62
CA ALA A 144 -22.80 -16.52 -30.07
C ALA A 144 -23.04 -15.84 -28.71
N TRP A 145 -24.15 -15.11 -28.54
CA TRP A 145 -24.50 -14.48 -27.26
C TRP A 145 -24.77 -15.51 -26.18
N SER A 146 -25.50 -16.59 -26.50
CA SER A 146 -25.74 -17.68 -25.56
C SER A 146 -24.44 -18.37 -25.12
N ARG A 147 -23.48 -18.55 -26.06
CA ARG A 147 -22.15 -19.11 -25.73
C ARG A 147 -21.34 -18.15 -24.85
N LEU A 148 -21.34 -16.85 -25.14
CA LEU A 148 -20.69 -15.84 -24.32
C LEU A 148 -21.28 -15.82 -22.90
N MET A 149 -22.60 -15.82 -22.78
CA MET A 149 -23.26 -15.86 -21.48
C MET A 149 -22.96 -17.14 -20.72
N LEU A 150 -22.75 -18.27 -21.40
CA LEU A 150 -22.47 -19.56 -20.77
C LEU A 150 -21.00 -19.72 -20.36
N PHE A 151 -20.05 -19.39 -21.23
CA PHE A 151 -18.62 -19.68 -21.04
C PHE A 151 -17.77 -18.44 -20.70
N GLY A 152 -18.28 -17.23 -20.92
CA GLY A 152 -17.58 -15.98 -20.61
C GLY A 152 -17.68 -15.63 -19.12
N VAL A 153 -17.20 -16.50 -18.24
CA VAL A 153 -17.22 -16.29 -16.78
C VAL A 153 -16.43 -15.03 -16.42
N GLY A 154 -17.04 -14.09 -15.70
CA GLY A 154 -16.46 -12.80 -15.36
C GLY A 154 -16.65 -11.76 -16.47
N LEU A 155 -16.43 -12.14 -17.74
CA LEU A 155 -16.62 -11.23 -18.87
C LEU A 155 -18.10 -10.85 -19.08
N ALA A 156 -19.01 -11.83 -19.01
CA ALA A 156 -20.45 -11.59 -19.17
C ALA A 156 -21.00 -10.73 -18.03
N GLU A 157 -20.54 -10.95 -16.80
CA GLU A 157 -20.95 -10.22 -15.60
C GLU A 157 -20.42 -8.78 -15.59
N VAL A 158 -19.18 -8.56 -16.02
CA VAL A 158 -18.55 -7.23 -15.99
C VAL A 158 -18.98 -6.39 -17.20
N PHE A 159 -18.95 -6.95 -18.42
CA PHE A 159 -19.17 -6.16 -19.64
C PHE A 159 -20.60 -6.22 -20.17
N PHE A 160 -21.40 -7.19 -19.75
CA PHE A 160 -22.73 -7.43 -20.32
C PHE A 160 -23.78 -7.74 -19.24
N PHE A 161 -23.64 -7.14 -18.05
CA PHE A 161 -24.41 -7.50 -16.85
C PHE A 161 -25.93 -7.60 -17.10
N ARG A 162 -26.51 -6.57 -17.74
CA ARG A 162 -27.95 -6.54 -18.04
C ARG A 162 -28.40 -7.73 -18.89
N ARG A 163 -27.59 -8.12 -19.87
CA ARG A 163 -27.86 -9.25 -20.78
C ARG A 163 -27.67 -10.57 -20.07
N TYR A 164 -26.66 -10.64 -19.21
CA TYR A 164 -26.42 -11.79 -18.38
C TYR A 164 -27.63 -12.08 -17.47
N VAL A 165 -28.13 -11.07 -16.76
CA VAL A 165 -29.34 -11.20 -15.93
C VAL A 165 -30.57 -11.60 -16.75
N ALA A 166 -30.75 -10.99 -17.93
CA ALA A 166 -31.83 -11.34 -18.85
C ALA A 166 -31.75 -12.82 -19.29
N TRP A 167 -30.57 -13.29 -19.64
CA TRP A 167 -30.30 -14.66 -20.04
C TRP A 167 -30.58 -15.65 -18.90
N VAL A 168 -30.10 -15.36 -17.68
CA VAL A 168 -30.39 -16.17 -16.49
C VAL A 168 -31.89 -16.25 -16.19
N ALA A 169 -32.59 -15.12 -16.30
CA ALA A 169 -34.04 -15.06 -16.09
C ALA A 169 -34.81 -15.89 -17.13
N ALA A 170 -34.40 -15.84 -18.40
CA ALA A 170 -34.97 -16.66 -19.47
C ALA A 170 -34.72 -18.15 -19.23
N SER A 171 -33.51 -18.53 -18.80
CA SER A 171 -33.17 -19.92 -18.46
C SER A 171 -34.01 -20.49 -17.32
N ARG A 172 -34.30 -19.68 -16.29
CA ARG A 172 -35.19 -20.08 -15.18
C ARG A 172 -36.63 -20.29 -15.62
N ARG A 173 -37.13 -19.44 -16.53
CA ARG A 173 -38.51 -19.52 -17.03
C ARG A 173 -38.70 -20.55 -18.15
N ARG A 174 -37.63 -21.24 -18.58
CA ARG A 174 -37.61 -22.16 -19.73
C ARG A 174 -38.18 -21.53 -21.01
N ILE A 175 -38.00 -20.22 -21.17
CA ILE A 175 -38.41 -19.49 -22.38
C ILE A 175 -37.24 -19.52 -23.36
N ASP A 176 -37.54 -19.73 -24.64
CA ASP A 176 -36.56 -19.54 -25.71
C ASP A 176 -36.03 -18.09 -25.65
N PRO A 177 -34.71 -17.86 -25.50
CA PRO A 177 -34.15 -16.51 -25.46
C PRO A 177 -34.57 -15.61 -26.62
N ALA A 178 -34.94 -16.18 -27.78
CA ALA A 178 -35.47 -15.45 -28.93
C ALA A 178 -36.88 -14.84 -28.70
N HIS A 179 -37.65 -15.44 -27.79
CA HIS A 179 -39.03 -15.08 -27.45
C HIS A 179 -39.16 -14.59 -26.01
N ALA A 180 -38.06 -14.56 -25.25
CA ALA A 180 -38.04 -13.94 -23.94
C ALA A 180 -38.41 -12.46 -24.11
N PRO A 181 -39.40 -11.93 -23.35
CA PRO A 181 -39.68 -10.51 -23.39
C PRO A 181 -38.37 -9.77 -23.13
N PRO A 182 -38.05 -8.71 -23.89
CA PRO A 182 -36.82 -7.95 -23.68
C PRO A 182 -36.80 -7.62 -22.20
N ALA A 183 -35.79 -8.12 -21.47
CA ALA A 183 -35.82 -8.11 -20.01
C ALA A 183 -36.29 -6.74 -19.56
N SER A 184 -37.53 -6.71 -19.08
CA SER A 184 -38.25 -5.49 -18.78
C SER A 184 -37.70 -4.98 -17.48
N VAL A 185 -36.48 -4.48 -17.55
CA VAL A 185 -36.08 -3.29 -16.83
C VAL A 185 -36.09 -2.20 -17.90
N GLY A 186 -37.28 -1.94 -18.47
CA GLY A 186 -37.59 -0.65 -19.08
C GLY A 186 -37.96 0.28 -17.93
N GLY A 187 -36.99 0.58 -17.09
CA GLY A 187 -37.18 1.35 -15.86
C GLY A 187 -36.07 2.36 -15.72
N ARG A 188 -36.31 3.43 -14.95
CA ARG A 188 -35.33 4.51 -14.71
C ARG A 188 -33.96 4.03 -14.20
N PHE A 189 -33.86 2.77 -13.76
CA PHE A 189 -32.69 2.17 -13.11
C PHE A 189 -32.07 0.99 -13.86
N ALA A 190 -32.51 0.70 -15.08
CA ALA A 190 -32.04 -0.46 -15.85
C ALA A 190 -30.54 -0.46 -16.13
N ASP A 191 -29.98 0.72 -16.32
CA ASP A 191 -28.59 0.91 -16.70
C ASP A 191 -27.68 1.03 -15.47
N LEU A 192 -28.25 1.24 -14.27
CA LEU A 192 -27.48 1.48 -13.04
C LEU A 192 -26.42 0.40 -12.76
N PRO A 193 -26.70 -0.91 -12.88
CA PRO A 193 -25.66 -1.91 -12.61
C PRO A 193 -24.43 -1.76 -13.50
N GLY A 194 -24.62 -1.48 -14.79
CA GLY A 194 -23.53 -1.24 -15.73
C GLY A 194 -22.75 0.03 -15.38
N LEU A 195 -23.46 1.09 -14.98
CA LEU A 195 -22.85 2.34 -14.54
C LEU A 195 -22.06 2.18 -13.23
N VAL A 196 -22.57 1.38 -12.28
CA VAL A 196 -21.87 1.03 -11.03
C VAL A 196 -20.61 0.24 -11.33
N ILE A 197 -20.66 -0.73 -12.25
CA ILE A 197 -19.46 -1.46 -12.68
C ILE A 197 -18.45 -0.49 -13.30
N THR A 198 -18.87 0.39 -14.22
CA THR A 198 -18.00 1.41 -14.79
C THR A 198 -17.38 2.30 -13.71
N GLY A 199 -18.20 2.84 -12.79
CA GLY A 199 -17.73 3.71 -11.71
C GLY A 199 -16.77 3.00 -10.76
N LEU A 200 -16.99 1.70 -10.49
CA LEU A 200 -16.11 0.89 -9.66
C LEU A 200 -14.76 0.69 -10.35
N VAL A 201 -14.77 0.36 -11.64
CA VAL A 201 -13.54 0.22 -12.43
C VAL A 201 -12.80 1.56 -12.51
N MET A 202 -13.49 2.68 -12.71
CA MET A 202 -12.87 4.02 -12.63
C MET A 202 -12.24 4.25 -11.25
N ALA A 203 -12.98 3.96 -10.18
CA ALA A 203 -12.52 4.15 -8.80
C ALA A 203 -11.37 3.21 -8.41
N VAL A 204 -11.20 2.05 -9.04
CA VAL A 204 -10.07 1.13 -8.82
C VAL A 204 -8.84 1.58 -9.59
N PHE A 205 -9.01 2.02 -10.84
CA PHE A 205 -7.87 2.32 -11.72
C PHE A 205 -7.35 3.76 -11.62
N VAL A 206 -8.16 4.69 -11.12
CA VAL A 206 -7.67 6.03 -10.78
C VAL A 206 -6.54 5.92 -9.75
N GLY A 207 -5.47 6.66 -9.97
CA GLY A 207 -4.25 6.60 -9.16
C GLY A 207 -3.46 7.90 -9.26
N GLY A 208 -2.18 7.83 -8.92
CA GLY A 208 -1.27 8.98 -8.99
C GLY A 208 -1.43 9.98 -7.83
N PRO A 209 -0.62 11.05 -7.84
CA PRO A 209 -0.58 12.00 -6.74
C PRO A 209 -1.90 12.76 -6.54
N GLY A 210 -2.71 12.93 -7.60
CA GLY A 210 -3.96 13.69 -7.51
C GLY A 210 -5.02 13.04 -6.62
N ILE A 211 -5.21 11.72 -6.71
CA ILE A 211 -6.19 11.03 -5.83
C ILE A 211 -5.74 11.03 -4.37
N ILE A 212 -4.42 10.96 -4.12
CA ILE A 212 -3.84 11.07 -2.78
C ILE A 212 -4.05 12.47 -2.21
N SER A 213 -3.89 13.51 -3.03
CA SER A 213 -4.20 14.89 -2.62
C SER A 213 -5.67 15.05 -2.25
N VAL A 214 -6.60 14.54 -3.05
CA VAL A 214 -8.03 14.56 -2.70
C VAL A 214 -8.32 13.82 -1.39
N GLU A 215 -7.77 12.62 -1.19
CA GLU A 215 -7.95 11.88 0.06
C GLU A 215 -7.43 12.67 1.28
N ARG A 216 -6.27 13.32 1.14
CA ARG A 216 -5.69 14.17 2.20
C ARG A 216 -6.58 15.35 2.53
N GLU A 217 -7.05 16.10 1.54
CA GLU A 217 -7.97 17.23 1.78
C GLU A 217 -9.25 16.79 2.52
N LEU A 218 -9.71 15.55 2.29
CA LEU A 218 -10.90 15.02 2.93
C LEU A 218 -10.68 14.48 4.35
N ARG A 219 -9.46 14.05 4.70
CA ARG A 219 -9.22 13.23 5.92
C ARG A 219 -8.07 13.68 6.80
N MET A 220 -7.09 14.38 6.24
CA MET A 220 -5.93 14.85 6.99
C MET A 220 -6.34 16.06 7.85
N PRO A 221 -6.17 16.02 9.17
CA PRO A 221 -6.52 17.16 10.03
C PRO A 221 -5.71 18.41 9.65
N SER A 222 -6.32 19.59 9.71
CA SER A 222 -5.69 20.87 9.35
C SER A 222 -4.44 21.21 10.17
N LYS A 223 -4.32 20.66 11.38
CA LYS A 223 -3.13 20.84 12.24
C LYS A 223 -1.91 20.03 11.81
N VAL A 224 -2.07 19.06 10.90
CA VAL A 224 -0.95 18.33 10.33
C VAL A 224 -0.29 19.20 9.26
N GLY A 225 1.00 19.51 9.47
CA GLY A 225 1.81 20.22 8.50
C GLY A 225 2.49 19.28 7.52
N ILE A 226 2.69 19.72 6.27
CA ILE A 226 3.56 19.06 5.30
C ILE A 226 4.82 19.92 5.18
N LEU A 227 5.96 19.37 5.60
CA LEU A 227 7.25 20.06 5.57
C LEU A 227 7.91 19.98 4.19
N MET A 228 7.68 18.88 3.48
CA MET A 228 8.29 18.60 2.18
C MET A 228 7.40 17.64 1.38
N ARG A 229 7.40 17.75 0.05
CA ARG A 229 6.64 16.88 -0.87
C ARG A 229 7.58 16.07 -1.77
N GLU A 230 8.37 15.20 -1.15
CA GLU A 230 9.36 14.35 -1.80
C GLU A 230 9.22 12.89 -1.30
N ASP A 231 9.86 11.93 -1.98
CA ASP A 231 9.95 10.54 -1.50
C ASP A 231 11.00 10.42 -0.39
N ILE A 232 10.54 10.43 0.86
CA ILE A 232 11.38 10.44 2.06
C ILE A 232 11.37 9.08 2.74
N ASN A 233 12.55 8.62 3.16
CA ASN A 233 12.73 7.31 3.78
C ASN A 233 13.22 7.47 5.22
N GLY A 234 14.49 7.86 5.38
CA GLY A 234 15.16 7.99 6.65
C GLY A 234 14.93 9.34 7.30
N LEU A 235 14.72 9.30 8.61
CA LEU A 235 14.71 10.46 9.47
C LEU A 235 15.66 10.19 10.65
N ALA A 236 16.29 11.23 11.16
CA ALA A 236 16.90 11.24 12.49
C ALA A 236 16.65 12.61 13.11
N LEU A 237 16.18 12.65 14.35
CA LEU A 237 15.97 13.88 15.11
C LEU A 237 17.06 14.00 16.18
N ASP A 238 17.55 15.21 16.39
CA ASP A 238 18.47 15.49 17.48
C ASP A 238 17.79 15.50 18.86
N PRO A 239 18.54 15.28 19.95
CA PRO A 239 17.96 15.21 21.30
C PRO A 239 17.18 16.45 21.76
N ASP A 240 17.51 17.64 21.26
CA ASP A 240 16.79 18.88 21.59
C ASP A 240 15.56 19.12 20.68
N GLY A 241 15.37 18.29 19.66
CA GLY A 241 14.25 18.32 18.73
C GLY A 241 14.34 19.44 17.69
N ARG A 242 15.46 20.16 17.58
CA ARG A 242 15.61 21.32 16.68
C ARG A 242 15.99 20.94 15.26
N HIS A 243 16.82 19.92 15.07
CA HIS A 243 17.35 19.53 13.78
C HIS A 243 16.86 18.16 13.35
N LEU A 244 16.08 18.15 12.27
CA LEU A 244 15.62 16.93 11.61
C LEU A 244 16.47 16.65 10.38
N TYR A 245 17.19 15.54 10.39
CA TYR A 245 17.99 15.05 9.27
C TYR A 245 17.15 14.12 8.38
N VAL A 246 17.24 14.33 7.07
CA VAL A 246 16.31 13.73 6.10
C VAL A 246 17.08 13.12 4.93
N THR A 247 16.76 11.86 4.62
CA THR A 247 17.21 11.14 3.42
C THR A 247 16.04 10.42 2.74
N GLY A 248 16.18 10.11 1.45
CA GLY A 248 15.20 9.32 0.71
C GLY A 248 15.50 9.29 -0.77
N HIS A 249 14.77 8.47 -1.53
CA HIS A 249 14.99 8.33 -2.96
C HIS A 249 14.62 9.59 -3.76
N GLY A 250 13.74 10.44 -3.22
CA GLY A 250 13.45 11.76 -3.78
C GLY A 250 14.56 12.78 -3.52
N LEU A 251 15.55 12.45 -2.67
CA LEU A 251 16.60 13.37 -2.24
C LEU A 251 17.99 12.88 -2.66
N GLU A 252 18.59 13.53 -3.64
CA GLU A 252 19.97 13.24 -4.08
C GLU A 252 21.03 13.54 -2.99
N HIS A 253 20.71 14.39 -2.02
CA HIS A 253 21.61 14.89 -0.98
C HIS A 253 20.98 14.78 0.41
N LEU A 254 21.81 14.69 1.45
CA LEU A 254 21.37 14.76 2.85
C LEU A 254 20.87 16.18 3.14
N GLN A 255 19.73 16.29 3.82
CA GLN A 255 19.16 17.57 4.20
C GLN A 255 18.94 17.66 5.71
N ARG A 256 19.01 18.88 6.25
CA ARG A 256 18.66 19.20 7.63
C ARG A 256 17.65 20.33 7.68
N ILE A 257 16.53 20.08 8.34
CA ILE A 257 15.44 21.04 8.55
C ILE A 257 15.54 21.58 9.98
N ASP A 258 15.44 22.90 10.17
CA ASP A 258 15.19 23.50 11.48
C ASP A 258 13.68 23.37 11.79
N THR A 259 13.34 22.57 12.79
CA THR A 259 11.95 22.25 13.16
C THR A 259 11.18 23.44 13.74
N GLN A 260 11.90 24.46 14.20
CA GLN A 260 11.39 25.73 14.73
C GLN A 260 11.22 26.78 13.62
N ALA A 261 11.88 26.58 12.47
CA ALA A 261 11.75 27.45 11.31
C ALA A 261 11.47 26.65 10.01
N PRO A 262 10.41 25.81 9.96
CA PRO A 262 10.17 24.86 8.86
C PRO A 262 9.91 25.51 7.49
N GLY A 263 9.65 26.82 7.44
CA GLY A 263 9.50 27.56 6.20
C GLY A 263 10.81 28.02 5.55
N GLN A 264 11.95 27.86 6.24
CA GLN A 264 13.26 28.17 5.68
C GLN A 264 13.77 27.01 4.81
N PRO A 265 14.56 27.29 3.75
CA PRO A 265 15.21 26.24 2.99
C PRO A 265 16.07 25.34 3.89
N PRO A 266 16.04 24.01 3.70
CA PRO A 266 16.88 23.11 4.46
C PRO A 266 18.37 23.36 4.16
N LEU A 267 19.22 23.06 5.13
CA LEU A 267 20.66 22.92 4.87
C LEU A 267 20.87 21.63 4.06
N VAL A 268 21.68 21.68 3.00
CA VAL A 268 21.90 20.56 2.08
C VAL A 268 23.39 20.21 2.05
N SER A 269 23.72 18.92 2.11
CA SER A 269 25.11 18.45 1.98
C SER A 269 25.67 18.75 0.60
N THR A 270 26.96 19.10 0.51
CA THR A 270 27.63 19.33 -0.79
C THR A 270 27.88 18.04 -1.57
N VAL A 271 28.01 16.92 -0.85
CA VAL A 271 28.20 15.58 -1.42
C VAL A 271 26.85 14.86 -1.51
N SER A 272 26.61 14.20 -2.64
CA SER A 272 25.43 13.37 -2.85
C SER A 272 25.48 12.10 -2.01
N THR A 273 24.32 11.73 -1.46
CA THR A 273 24.12 10.50 -0.69
C THR A 273 23.60 9.34 -1.52
N GLY A 274 23.36 9.56 -2.80
CA GLY A 274 22.91 8.47 -3.65
C GLY A 274 21.39 8.29 -3.72
N GLY A 275 20.58 9.08 -3.00
CA GLY A 275 19.17 8.77 -2.74
C GLY A 275 19.01 7.77 -1.59
N ALA A 276 19.77 7.97 -0.51
CA ALA A 276 19.98 7.00 0.55
C ALA A 276 18.69 6.57 1.28
N GLN A 277 18.65 5.31 1.69
CA GLN A 277 17.52 4.68 2.38
C GLN A 277 17.32 5.18 3.82
N GLY A 278 18.42 5.46 4.52
CA GLY A 278 18.42 5.75 5.94
C GLY A 278 19.54 6.71 6.33
N VAL A 279 19.45 7.23 7.55
CA VAL A 279 20.48 8.03 8.19
C VAL A 279 20.55 7.60 9.66
N ALA A 280 21.75 7.36 10.17
CA ALA A 280 21.99 7.14 11.59
C ALA A 280 22.68 8.37 12.18
N PHE A 281 22.29 8.75 13.40
CA PHE A 281 22.85 9.90 14.10
C PHE A 281 23.53 9.47 15.39
N ASP A 282 24.78 9.90 15.59
CA ASP A 282 25.47 9.82 16.88
C ASP A 282 25.61 11.24 17.46
N PRO A 283 24.75 11.63 18.41
CA PRO A 283 24.81 12.96 19.02
C PRO A 283 26.06 13.19 19.85
N LYS A 284 26.71 12.15 20.38
CA LYS A 284 27.95 12.31 21.17
C LYS A 284 29.13 12.63 20.27
N ALA A 285 29.17 12.04 19.08
CA ALA A 285 30.19 12.34 18.08
C ALA A 285 29.88 13.61 17.25
N GLY A 286 28.61 14.03 17.22
CA GLY A 286 28.15 15.08 16.31
C GLY A 286 28.23 14.65 14.85
N GLU A 287 27.95 13.36 14.58
CA GLU A 287 28.15 12.75 13.25
C GLU A 287 26.89 12.04 12.75
N LEU A 288 26.69 12.11 11.43
CA LEU A 288 25.68 11.37 10.71
C LEU A 288 26.34 10.33 9.81
N TYR A 289 25.71 9.17 9.70
CA TYR A 289 26.18 8.06 8.89
C TYR A 289 25.13 7.73 7.82
N VAL A 290 25.56 7.72 6.57
CA VAL A 290 24.69 7.47 5.41
C VAL A 290 25.40 6.50 4.47
N PHE A 291 24.70 5.47 4.00
CA PHE A 291 25.25 4.55 3.01
C PHE A 291 24.80 4.98 1.62
N ASN A 292 25.78 5.32 0.78
CA ASN A 292 25.54 5.66 -0.61
C ASN A 292 25.60 4.37 -1.45
N THR A 293 24.44 3.89 -1.88
CA THR A 293 24.30 2.65 -2.67
C THR A 293 24.93 2.76 -4.05
N ARG A 294 24.99 3.97 -4.65
CA ARG A 294 25.63 4.21 -5.96
C ARG A 294 27.14 4.06 -5.88
N THR A 295 27.77 4.62 -4.85
CA THR A 295 29.24 4.54 -4.67
C THR A 295 29.69 3.34 -3.85
N ARG A 296 28.75 2.61 -3.22
CA ARG A 296 28.98 1.51 -2.27
C ARG A 296 29.92 1.91 -1.14
N ALA A 297 29.69 3.10 -0.60
CA ALA A 297 30.48 3.68 0.46
C ALA A 297 29.61 4.18 1.61
N LEU A 298 30.10 3.97 2.82
CA LEU A 298 29.57 4.57 4.03
C LEU A 298 30.17 5.97 4.20
N GLN A 299 29.33 6.98 4.21
CA GLN A 299 29.68 8.39 4.31
C GLN A 299 29.45 8.90 5.73
N TYR A 300 30.41 9.66 6.23
CA TYR A 300 30.40 10.28 7.56
C TYR A 300 30.26 11.78 7.38
N PHE A 301 29.20 12.37 7.90
CA PHE A 301 28.94 13.79 7.81
C PHE A 301 29.01 14.44 9.18
N ASP A 302 29.51 15.68 9.22
CA ASP A 302 29.36 16.56 10.36
C ASP A 302 27.89 16.95 10.54
N ALA A 303 27.31 16.73 11.72
CA ALA A 303 25.87 16.94 11.94
C ALA A 303 25.49 18.44 12.00
N ALA A 304 26.44 19.33 12.25
CA ALA A 304 26.21 20.77 12.35
C ALA A 304 26.27 21.47 10.97
N THR A 305 27.12 20.99 10.07
CA THR A 305 27.42 21.64 8.78
C THR A 305 27.04 20.80 7.56
N LEU A 306 26.75 19.50 7.75
CA LEU A 306 26.58 18.49 6.69
C LEU A 306 27.80 18.38 5.76
N ALA A 307 28.98 18.80 6.21
CA ALA A 307 30.23 18.57 5.51
C ALA A 307 30.62 17.09 5.58
N LEU A 308 30.98 16.49 4.44
CA LEU A 308 31.53 15.15 4.41
C LEU A 308 32.88 15.16 5.13
N ARG A 309 33.02 14.36 6.17
CA ARG A 309 34.26 14.17 6.92
C ARG A 309 35.12 13.06 6.34
N ARG A 310 34.49 11.95 5.95
CA ARG A 310 35.18 10.79 5.36
C ARG A 310 34.22 9.82 4.69
N GLU A 311 34.79 8.92 3.89
CA GLU A 311 34.09 7.77 3.32
C GLU A 311 34.85 6.48 3.62
N VAL A 312 34.10 5.41 3.87
CA VAL A 312 34.60 4.05 4.06
C VAL A 312 33.97 3.16 2.99
N PRO A 313 34.75 2.62 2.02
CA PRO A 313 34.21 1.73 1.00
C PRO A 313 33.72 0.41 1.61
N LEU A 314 32.49 0.01 1.30
CA LEU A 314 31.89 -1.28 1.68
C LEU A 314 31.45 -2.01 0.42
N ARG A 315 32.40 -2.26 -0.48
CA ARG A 315 32.15 -2.83 -1.82
C ARG A 315 31.63 -4.27 -1.77
N ASP A 316 31.83 -4.93 -0.64
CA ASP A 316 31.38 -6.27 -0.33
C ASP A 316 30.03 -6.30 0.39
N LEU A 317 29.39 -5.16 0.70
CA LEU A 317 28.02 -5.15 1.19
C LEU A 317 27.07 -5.61 0.07
N SER A 318 26.29 -6.66 0.30
CA SER A 318 25.29 -7.14 -0.67
C SER A 318 24.31 -6.03 -1.08
N PRO A 319 24.03 -5.83 -2.38
CA PRO A 319 23.04 -4.84 -2.82
C PRO A 319 21.65 -5.09 -2.25
N GLY A 320 20.95 -4.00 -1.88
CA GLY A 320 19.62 -4.02 -1.29
C GLY A 320 19.38 -2.73 -0.49
N ASP A 321 18.23 -2.63 0.18
CA ASP A 321 17.92 -1.50 1.08
C ASP A 321 18.81 -1.56 2.35
N PRO A 322 19.68 -0.56 2.58
CA PRO A 322 20.61 -0.56 3.70
C PRO A 322 20.01 0.07 4.97
N TRP A 323 20.39 -0.47 6.13
CA TRP A 323 20.12 0.04 7.47
C TRP A 323 21.41 0.28 8.22
N ILE A 324 21.43 1.33 9.04
CA ILE A 324 22.62 1.71 9.81
C ILE A 324 22.23 1.89 11.27
N ALA A 325 23.02 1.33 12.18
CA ALA A 325 22.92 1.57 13.62
C ALA A 325 24.28 2.00 14.16
N ALA A 326 24.32 3.14 14.84
CA ALA A 326 25.53 3.67 15.48
C ALA A 326 25.42 3.51 16.99
N ASP A 327 26.31 2.69 17.58
CA ASP A 327 26.34 2.49 19.02
C ASP A 327 27.55 3.20 19.66
N PRO A 328 27.33 4.35 20.31
CA PRO A 328 28.41 5.06 20.98
C PRO A 328 28.93 4.33 22.23
N VAL A 329 28.19 3.35 22.76
CA VAL A 329 28.59 2.61 23.97
C VAL A 329 29.64 1.55 23.64
N SER A 330 29.41 0.74 22.61
CA SER A 330 30.40 -0.23 22.11
C SER A 330 31.43 0.37 21.17
N GLY A 331 31.22 1.61 20.70
CA GLY A 331 32.09 2.24 19.70
C GLY A 331 31.95 1.61 18.32
N THR A 332 30.82 0.96 18.03
CA THR A 332 30.59 0.27 16.75
C THR A 332 29.59 0.99 15.87
N LEU A 333 29.70 0.73 14.56
CA LEU A 333 28.70 1.06 13.57
C LEU A 333 28.33 -0.22 12.83
N VAL A 334 27.05 -0.50 12.67
CA VAL A 334 26.57 -1.67 11.94
C VAL A 334 25.83 -1.22 10.70
N VAL A 335 26.17 -1.83 9.56
CA VAL A 335 25.47 -1.66 8.29
C VAL A 335 24.90 -3.02 7.90
N ALA A 336 23.58 -3.08 7.71
CA ALA A 336 22.88 -4.26 7.21
C ALA A 336 22.17 -3.94 5.89
N SER A 337 21.97 -4.93 5.04
CA SER A 337 21.25 -4.82 3.77
C SER A 337 20.25 -5.96 3.64
N GLU A 338 19.10 -5.69 3.00
CA GLU A 338 18.11 -6.71 2.64
C GLU A 338 18.64 -7.74 1.63
N ALA A 339 19.81 -7.49 1.02
CA ALA A 339 20.47 -8.41 0.09
C ALA A 339 19.56 -8.90 -1.04
N ASP A 340 18.92 -7.95 -1.74
CA ASP A 340 18.17 -8.20 -2.98
C ASP A 340 19.01 -8.95 -4.01
N ASP A 341 20.33 -8.70 -3.99
CA ASP A 341 21.34 -9.54 -4.64
C ASP A 341 22.37 -10.05 -3.61
N ARG A 342 22.56 -11.36 -3.55
CA ARG A 342 23.46 -12.02 -2.58
C ARG A 342 24.87 -12.18 -3.15
N SER A 343 25.49 -11.05 -3.50
CA SER A 343 26.84 -10.97 -4.07
C SER A 343 27.93 -10.57 -3.07
N GLY A 344 27.62 -10.50 -1.77
CA GLY A 344 28.54 -10.08 -0.71
C GLY A 344 28.09 -10.48 0.70
N SER A 345 28.57 -9.74 1.72
CA SER A 345 28.12 -9.86 3.11
C SER A 345 26.99 -8.85 3.37
N PRO A 346 25.76 -9.28 3.66
CA PRO A 346 24.65 -8.38 3.97
C PRO A 346 24.79 -7.64 5.32
N PHE A 347 25.59 -8.17 6.26
CA PHE A 347 25.76 -7.60 7.60
C PHE A 347 27.23 -7.34 7.88
N ILE A 348 27.57 -6.09 8.18
CA ILE A 348 28.93 -5.62 8.43
C ILE A 348 28.96 -4.81 9.73
N VAL A 349 29.84 -5.18 10.65
CA VAL A 349 30.13 -4.42 11.87
C VAL A 349 31.46 -3.73 11.69
N LEU A 350 31.52 -2.44 12.01
CA LEU A 350 32.69 -1.60 11.90
C LEU A 350 33.03 -0.97 13.26
N ASP A 351 34.31 -0.69 13.47
CA ASP A 351 34.74 0.27 14.46
C ASP A 351 34.30 1.67 14.00
N ARG A 352 33.50 2.35 14.83
CA ARG A 352 32.85 3.62 14.47
C ARG A 352 33.88 4.71 14.18
N GLN A 353 35.03 4.71 14.86
CA GLN A 353 36.01 5.78 14.74
C GLN A 353 37.02 5.57 13.63
N SER A 354 37.43 4.35 13.32
CA SER A 354 38.42 4.05 12.28
C SER A 354 37.79 3.61 10.95
N GLY A 355 36.57 3.08 11.00
CA GLY A 355 35.94 2.42 9.85
C GLY A 355 36.48 1.01 9.58
N GLN A 356 37.32 0.47 10.47
CA GLN A 356 37.82 -0.90 10.35
C GLN A 356 36.66 -1.88 10.49
N ILE A 357 36.59 -2.85 9.58
CA ILE A 357 35.58 -3.92 9.66
C ILE A 357 35.98 -4.90 10.77
N LEU A 358 35.07 -5.11 11.71
CA LEU A 358 35.22 -5.96 12.88
C LEU A 358 34.52 -7.32 12.73
N ASP A 359 33.41 -7.37 11.99
CA ASP A 359 32.66 -8.60 11.74
C ASP A 359 31.93 -8.53 10.38
N ARG A 360 31.69 -9.70 9.79
CA ARG A 360 30.90 -9.90 8.56
C ARG A 360 30.06 -11.15 8.67
N ARG A 361 28.78 -11.05 8.30
CA ARG A 361 27.85 -12.18 8.36
C ARG A 361 26.95 -12.24 7.13
N ASP A 362 26.53 -13.46 6.78
CA ASP A 362 25.44 -13.70 5.83
C ASP A 362 24.07 -13.60 6.52
N VAL A 363 23.72 -12.37 6.91
CA VAL A 363 22.48 -12.07 7.65
C VAL A 363 21.81 -10.84 7.05
N ASP A 364 20.76 -11.07 6.27
CA ASP A 364 20.02 -10.07 5.48
C ASP A 364 18.91 -9.38 6.29
N ALA A 365 19.30 -8.74 7.40
CA ALA A 365 18.34 -8.03 8.23
C ALA A 365 17.70 -6.85 7.46
N GLY A 366 16.37 -6.80 7.50
CA GLY A 366 15.56 -5.75 6.88
C GLY A 366 15.25 -4.57 7.81
N ASN A 367 15.63 -4.63 9.08
CA ASN A 367 15.74 -3.46 9.96
C ASN A 367 16.69 -3.76 11.13
N LEU A 368 17.36 -2.70 11.60
CA LEU A 368 18.21 -2.71 12.78
C LEU A 368 17.60 -1.80 13.85
N TYR A 369 17.59 -2.27 15.10
CA TYR A 369 17.21 -1.44 16.25
C TYR A 369 18.25 -1.59 17.36
N LEU A 370 18.90 -0.49 17.72
CA LEU A 370 19.86 -0.45 18.81
C LEU A 370 19.10 -0.34 20.14
N HIS A 371 19.42 -1.19 21.11
CA HIS A 371 18.88 -1.06 22.45
C HIS A 371 19.24 0.32 23.03
N PRO A 372 18.34 1.07 23.71
CA PRO A 372 18.63 2.44 24.15
C PRO A 372 19.85 2.59 25.09
N GLN A 373 20.21 1.53 25.81
CA GLN A 373 21.40 1.49 26.66
C GLN A 373 22.70 1.12 25.91
N GLY A 374 22.62 0.88 24.60
CA GLY A 374 23.73 0.40 23.77
C GLY A 374 24.07 -1.08 23.99
N GLY A 375 25.11 -1.55 23.30
CA GLY A 375 25.69 -2.90 23.46
C GLY A 375 24.90 -4.06 22.87
N LYS A 376 23.60 -3.88 22.63
CA LYS A 376 22.70 -4.89 22.05
C LYS A 376 22.01 -4.36 20.79
N LEU A 377 22.02 -5.16 19.74
CA LEU A 377 21.37 -4.85 18.47
C LEU A 377 20.32 -5.91 18.14
N TYR A 378 19.10 -5.46 17.86
CA TYR A 378 18.01 -6.31 17.39
C TYR A 378 17.92 -6.25 15.87
N LEU A 379 17.66 -7.39 15.24
CA LEU A 379 17.55 -7.55 13.80
C LEU A 379 16.22 -8.20 13.45
N SER A 380 15.42 -7.55 12.61
CA SER A 380 14.19 -8.11 12.04
C SER A 380 14.36 -8.36 10.53
N PHE A 381 13.53 -9.24 9.99
CA PHE A 381 13.68 -9.76 8.62
C PHE A 381 12.34 -9.64 7.88
N PHE A 382 12.39 -8.95 6.73
CA PHE A 382 11.19 -8.61 5.97
C PHE A 382 10.89 -9.59 4.81
N ARG A 383 11.90 -10.05 4.06
CA ARG A 383 11.67 -10.85 2.84
C ARG A 383 11.96 -12.33 3.02
N ASN A 384 13.22 -12.66 3.27
CA ASN A 384 13.75 -14.02 3.08
C ASN A 384 13.72 -14.88 4.34
N SER A 385 13.41 -14.27 5.49
CA SER A 385 13.38 -14.95 6.78
C SER A 385 12.28 -14.40 7.67
N SER A 386 11.71 -15.24 8.52
CA SER A 386 10.69 -14.87 9.52
C SER A 386 11.26 -15.10 10.92
N ARG A 387 12.26 -14.30 11.27
CA ARG A 387 12.95 -14.39 12.56
C ARG A 387 13.18 -13.01 13.17
N LEU A 388 13.52 -13.01 14.44
CA LEU A 388 14.06 -11.89 15.20
C LEU A 388 15.35 -12.37 15.85
N MET A 389 16.43 -11.60 15.73
CA MET A 389 17.74 -11.95 16.26
C MET A 389 18.27 -10.86 17.19
N LEU A 390 19.07 -11.27 18.17
CA LEU A 390 19.80 -10.40 19.08
C LEU A 390 21.30 -10.59 18.87
N TYR A 391 22.01 -9.49 18.65
CA TYR A 391 23.46 -9.45 18.49
C TYR A 391 24.10 -8.64 19.62
N ASP A 392 25.09 -9.23 20.28
CA ASP A 392 25.92 -8.56 21.30
C ASP A 392 27.08 -7.85 20.59
N LEU A 393 27.10 -6.52 20.63
CA LEU A 393 28.08 -5.70 19.91
C LEU A 393 29.49 -5.77 20.52
N GLN A 394 29.59 -6.06 21.81
CA GLN A 394 30.88 -6.21 22.50
C GLN A 394 31.51 -7.57 22.15
N ARG A 395 30.73 -8.65 22.30
CA ARG A 395 31.17 -10.03 22.04
C ARG A 395 31.20 -10.39 20.55
N LYS A 396 30.47 -9.65 19.72
CA LYS A 396 30.35 -9.86 18.27
C LYS A 396 29.72 -11.21 17.91
N GLU A 397 28.69 -11.57 18.67
CA GLU A 397 27.99 -12.85 18.53
C GLU A 397 26.47 -12.68 18.60
N PHE A 398 25.75 -13.61 17.97
CA PHE A 398 24.31 -13.71 18.10
C PHE A 398 23.97 -14.44 19.39
N SER A 399 23.27 -13.77 20.30
CA SER A 399 22.92 -14.30 21.62
C SER A 399 21.52 -14.89 21.70
N ALA A 400 20.63 -14.56 20.76
CA ALA A 400 19.30 -15.16 20.68
C ALA A 400 18.73 -15.12 19.25
N THR A 401 17.84 -16.05 18.93
CA THR A 401 17.05 -16.07 17.69
C THR A 401 15.70 -16.71 17.96
N VAL A 402 14.63 -16.06 17.49
CA VAL A 402 13.24 -16.55 17.61
C VAL A 402 12.50 -16.42 16.29
N GLN A 403 11.50 -17.28 16.08
CA GLN A 403 10.62 -17.17 14.91
C GLN A 403 9.60 -16.05 15.09
N THR A 404 9.22 -15.40 14.00
CA THR A 404 8.25 -14.31 13.97
C THR A 404 7.18 -14.55 12.89
N ASP A 405 6.27 -13.60 12.74
CA ASP A 405 5.40 -13.58 11.56
C ASP A 405 6.22 -13.31 10.28
N GLU A 406 5.64 -13.67 9.14
CA GLU A 406 6.18 -13.27 7.83
C GLU A 406 6.14 -11.75 7.67
N ARG A 407 7.17 -11.18 7.05
CA ARG A 407 7.26 -9.77 6.68
C ARG A 407 7.11 -8.78 7.84
N VAL A 408 7.70 -9.10 8.99
CA VAL A 408 7.89 -8.14 10.09
C VAL A 408 8.86 -7.04 9.67
N ASP A 409 8.75 -5.87 10.30
CA ASP A 409 9.51 -4.68 9.89
C ASP A 409 10.10 -3.95 11.11
N ARG A 410 9.75 -2.69 11.35
CA ARG A 410 10.39 -1.86 12.38
C ARG A 410 10.11 -2.35 13.78
N MET A 411 11.07 -2.05 14.65
CA MET A 411 11.03 -2.33 16.07
C MET A 411 11.03 -1.04 16.89
N ALA A 412 10.57 -1.14 18.13
CA ALA A 412 10.76 -0.12 19.16
C ALA A 412 10.94 -0.77 20.53
N PHE A 413 11.61 -0.09 21.45
CA PHE A 413 11.75 -0.55 22.83
C PHE A 413 10.71 0.11 23.73
N ASP A 414 9.99 -0.70 24.49
CA ASP A 414 9.16 -0.26 25.59
C ASP A 414 9.96 -0.33 26.91
N PRO A 415 10.44 0.82 27.42
CA PRO A 415 11.23 0.85 28.65
C PRO A 415 10.41 0.50 29.90
N THR A 416 9.09 0.67 29.86
CA THR A 416 8.21 0.43 31.01
C THR A 416 8.13 -1.05 31.35
N HIS A 417 8.01 -1.88 30.32
CA HIS A 417 7.91 -3.33 30.45
C HIS A 417 9.23 -4.05 30.16
N SER A 418 10.28 -3.33 29.75
CA SER A 418 11.55 -3.90 29.25
C SER A 418 11.33 -4.88 28.10
N GLU A 419 10.51 -4.47 27.14
CA GLU A 419 10.10 -5.29 26.00
C GLU A 419 10.55 -4.68 24.67
N LEU A 420 10.85 -5.55 23.72
CA LEU A 420 10.99 -5.20 22.32
C LEU A 420 9.65 -5.40 21.61
N LEU A 421 9.18 -4.35 20.97
CA LEU A 421 8.00 -4.32 20.13
C LEU A 421 8.41 -4.49 18.67
N LEU A 422 7.69 -5.32 17.94
CA LEU A 422 7.99 -5.63 16.53
C LEU A 422 6.73 -5.56 15.68
N ALA A 423 6.74 -4.74 14.63
CA ALA A 423 5.60 -4.56 13.74
C ALA A 423 5.35 -5.81 12.88
N SER A 424 4.10 -6.27 12.81
CA SER A 424 3.63 -7.35 11.92
C SER A 424 2.54 -6.82 10.97
N PRO A 425 2.93 -6.26 9.81
CA PRO A 425 2.01 -5.58 8.89
C PRO A 425 0.87 -6.46 8.39
N LEU A 426 1.18 -7.70 8.01
CA LEU A 426 0.23 -8.64 7.39
C LEU A 426 -0.79 -9.22 8.38
N ARG A 427 -0.49 -9.14 9.69
CA ARG A 427 -1.34 -9.67 10.76
C ARG A 427 -2.06 -8.59 11.56
N SER A 428 -1.87 -7.31 11.22
CA SER A 428 -2.47 -6.17 11.94
C SER A 428 -2.16 -6.17 13.44
N ARG A 429 -0.90 -6.42 13.81
CA ARG A 429 -0.49 -6.49 15.21
C ARG A 429 0.96 -6.07 15.43
N VAL A 430 1.27 -5.72 16.67
CA VAL A 430 2.62 -5.53 17.18
C VAL A 430 2.94 -6.71 18.09
N LEU A 431 4.00 -7.45 17.77
CA LEU A 431 4.48 -8.56 18.59
C LEU A 431 5.31 -8.01 19.74
N ARG A 432 5.19 -8.64 20.91
CA ARG A 432 5.91 -8.27 22.14
C ARG A 432 6.90 -9.36 22.50
N PHE A 433 8.14 -8.97 22.76
CA PHE A 433 9.22 -9.87 23.16
C PHE A 433 9.94 -9.32 24.38
N ASP A 434 10.40 -10.21 25.25
CA ASP A 434 11.34 -9.87 26.30
C ASP A 434 12.64 -9.31 25.68
N ALA A 435 13.07 -8.12 26.09
CA ALA A 435 14.21 -7.46 25.45
C ALA A 435 15.55 -8.18 25.70
N GLN A 436 15.65 -9.03 26.72
CA GLN A 436 16.89 -9.74 27.03
C GLN A 436 16.95 -11.12 26.38
N THR A 437 15.85 -11.86 26.43
CA THR A 437 15.79 -13.28 26.05
C THR A 437 15.10 -13.51 24.70
N LEU A 438 14.44 -12.49 24.15
CA LEU A 438 13.52 -12.59 23.02
C LEU A 438 12.33 -13.55 23.24
N ALA A 439 12.03 -13.95 24.48
CA ALA A 439 10.85 -14.75 24.76
C ALA A 439 9.57 -13.97 24.37
N LYS A 440 8.68 -14.57 23.57
CA LYS A 440 7.42 -13.91 23.18
C LYS A 440 6.56 -13.67 24.42
N ARG A 441 6.19 -12.40 24.65
CA ARG A 441 5.34 -11.96 25.78
C ARG A 441 3.87 -11.81 25.40
N GLY A 442 3.59 -11.57 24.12
CA GLY A 442 2.22 -11.40 23.64
C GLY A 442 2.16 -10.61 22.35
N GLU A 443 1.03 -9.95 22.15
CA GLU A 443 0.78 -9.11 20.98
C GLU A 443 -0.25 -8.03 21.29
N ILE A 444 -0.17 -6.92 20.55
CA ILE A 444 -1.06 -5.77 20.62
C ILE A 444 -1.75 -5.62 19.26
N PRO A 445 -3.08 -5.68 19.18
CA PRO A 445 -3.80 -5.38 17.94
C PRO A 445 -3.49 -3.96 17.44
N SER A 446 -3.30 -3.78 16.14
CA SER A 446 -3.01 -2.47 15.55
C SER A 446 -3.65 -2.32 14.18
N VAL A 447 -3.48 -1.15 13.56
CA VAL A 447 -3.93 -0.86 12.21
C VAL A 447 -3.32 -1.86 11.19
N PHE A 448 -4.12 -2.27 10.20
CA PHE A 448 -3.63 -3.12 9.11
C PHE A 448 -2.46 -2.44 8.39
N GLY A 449 -1.40 -3.21 8.10
CA GLY A 449 -0.20 -2.67 7.47
C GLY A 449 0.72 -1.89 8.42
N VAL A 450 0.56 -2.02 9.75
CA VAL A 450 1.48 -1.46 10.75
C VAL A 450 2.92 -1.83 10.42
N ARG A 451 3.76 -0.81 10.19
CA ARG A 451 5.14 -0.99 9.74
C ARG A 451 6.14 -0.35 10.67
N VAL A 452 5.80 0.82 11.19
CA VAL A 452 6.69 1.69 11.98
C VAL A 452 6.12 1.83 13.37
N ILE A 453 7.00 1.82 14.38
CA ILE A 453 6.63 1.99 15.78
C ILE A 453 7.56 3.05 16.38
N ALA A 454 7.00 3.98 17.16
CA ALA A 454 7.75 4.89 18.02
C ALA A 454 7.06 5.00 19.38
N ILE A 455 7.84 5.21 20.43
CA ILE A 455 7.37 5.20 21.83
C ILE A 455 7.58 6.57 22.44
N ASP A 456 6.49 7.21 22.85
CA ASP A 456 6.54 8.37 23.74
C ASP A 456 6.44 7.87 25.18
N GLN A 457 7.61 7.65 25.79
CA GLN A 457 7.69 7.19 27.17
C GLN A 457 7.07 8.17 28.17
N ALA A 458 7.17 9.48 27.92
CA ALA A 458 6.67 10.49 28.85
C ALA A 458 5.14 10.43 28.97
N ARG A 459 4.45 10.06 27.88
CA ARG A 459 2.99 9.88 27.85
C ARG A 459 2.54 8.44 28.02
N GLY A 460 3.44 7.46 27.94
CA GLY A 460 3.10 6.04 27.90
C GLY A 460 2.35 5.66 26.62
N TRP A 461 2.66 6.31 25.50
CA TRP A 461 1.95 6.12 24.23
C TRP A 461 2.82 5.43 23.18
N MET A 462 2.18 4.57 22.39
CA MET A 462 2.76 3.96 21.20
C MET A 462 2.16 4.60 19.96
N LEU A 463 3.02 5.13 19.10
CA LEU A 463 2.66 5.62 17.78
C LEU A 463 3.03 4.55 16.75
N THR A 464 2.06 4.15 15.94
CA THR A 464 2.23 3.17 14.87
C THR A 464 1.81 3.75 13.54
N ALA A 465 2.60 3.55 12.50
CA ALA A 465 2.25 4.03 11.15
C ALA A 465 2.01 2.85 10.21
N SER A 466 0.92 2.94 9.45
CA SER A 466 0.57 1.97 8.43
C SER A 466 1.15 2.32 7.07
N LEU A 467 1.87 1.38 6.48
CA LEU A 467 2.34 1.47 5.11
C LEU A 467 1.17 1.36 4.10
N VAL A 468 0.07 0.69 4.48
CA VAL A 468 -1.04 0.35 3.58
C VAL A 468 -2.18 1.36 3.66
N THR A 469 -2.66 1.66 4.87
CA THR A 469 -3.85 2.51 5.08
C THR A 469 -3.49 4.00 5.13
N GLY A 470 -2.21 4.32 5.30
CA GLY A 470 -1.71 5.68 5.43
C GLY A 470 -2.11 6.37 6.74
N GLN A 471 -2.44 5.57 7.76
CA GLN A 471 -2.85 6.05 9.07
C GLN A 471 -1.68 5.98 10.06
N LEU A 472 -1.55 7.05 10.84
CA LEU A 472 -0.85 7.07 12.12
C LEU A 472 -1.86 6.73 13.22
N GLU A 473 -1.63 5.65 13.95
CA GLU A 473 -2.45 5.20 15.08
C GLU A 473 -1.69 5.42 16.38
N ILE A 474 -2.35 6.05 17.35
CA ILE A 474 -1.81 6.34 18.68
C ILE A 474 -2.56 5.45 19.67
N GLN A 475 -1.82 4.65 20.44
CA GLN A 475 -2.35 3.73 21.42
C GLN A 475 -1.74 4.00 22.80
N ASP A 476 -2.55 3.80 23.85
CA ASP A 476 -2.07 3.77 25.22
C ASP A 476 -1.38 2.42 25.49
N LEU A 477 -0.13 2.44 25.97
CA LEU A 477 0.66 1.21 26.18
C LEU A 477 0.14 0.36 27.35
N ALA A 478 -0.46 0.97 28.36
CA ALA A 478 -0.95 0.24 29.54
C ALA A 478 -2.23 -0.54 29.23
N SER A 479 -3.18 0.09 28.54
CA SER A 479 -4.49 -0.48 28.23
C SER A 479 -4.61 -1.09 26.83
N ASN A 480 -3.63 -0.85 25.94
CA ASN A 480 -3.68 -1.17 24.51
C ASN A 480 -4.85 -0.51 23.77
N ARG A 481 -5.46 0.52 24.36
CA ARG A 481 -6.59 1.22 23.76
C ARG A 481 -6.09 2.18 22.69
N VAL A 482 -6.73 2.14 21.51
CA VAL A 482 -6.54 3.17 20.49
C VAL A 482 -7.09 4.50 20.99
N ILE A 483 -6.21 5.48 21.14
CA ILE A 483 -6.55 6.86 21.53
C ILE A 483 -7.08 7.59 20.30
N LYS A 484 -6.33 7.54 19.19
CA LYS A 484 -6.68 8.27 17.97
C LYS A 484 -6.04 7.63 16.72
N ARG A 485 -6.68 7.84 15.56
CA ARG A 485 -6.11 7.59 14.24
C ARG A 485 -6.10 8.87 13.41
N ILE A 486 -4.97 9.16 12.77
CA ILE A 486 -4.75 10.34 11.93
C ILE A 486 -4.38 9.84 10.54
N TYR A 487 -5.14 10.23 9.51
CA TYR A 487 -4.75 9.95 8.14
C TYR A 487 -3.68 10.96 7.68
N LEU A 488 -2.61 10.46 7.06
CA LEU A 488 -1.52 11.28 6.52
C LEU A 488 -1.40 11.08 5.00
N GLY A 489 -1.26 9.84 4.56
CA GLY A 489 -1.00 9.50 3.17
C GLY A 489 -0.38 8.11 3.05
N PRO A 490 -0.30 7.53 1.85
CA PRO A 490 0.21 6.18 1.65
C PRO A 490 1.65 6.02 2.12
N TRP A 491 2.05 4.76 2.37
CA TRP A 491 3.45 4.36 2.45
C TRP A 491 4.28 5.11 3.51
N LEU A 492 3.76 5.16 4.75
CA LEU A 492 4.50 5.73 5.88
C LEU A 492 5.74 4.88 6.20
N ARG A 493 6.89 5.52 6.45
CA ARG A 493 8.21 4.86 6.54
C ARG A 493 8.93 5.00 7.87
N THR A 494 9.08 6.21 8.41
CA THR A 494 9.81 6.48 9.67
C THR A 494 9.02 7.44 10.53
N ILE A 495 9.10 7.28 11.85
CA ILE A 495 8.53 8.21 12.84
C ILE A 495 9.66 8.63 13.77
N GLU A 496 9.94 9.93 13.84
CA GLU A 496 10.80 10.53 14.86
C GLU A 496 9.95 11.40 15.80
N LEU A 497 10.20 11.32 17.10
CA LEU A 497 9.38 11.98 18.11
C LEU A 497 10.15 13.08 18.82
N ASP A 498 9.59 14.29 18.79
CA ASP A 498 9.85 15.30 19.81
C ASP A 498 8.81 15.09 20.93
N THR A 499 9.19 14.33 21.95
CA THR A 499 8.33 13.99 23.09
C THR A 499 8.06 15.21 23.99
N ALA A 500 8.97 16.18 24.04
CA ALA A 500 8.79 17.40 24.82
C ALA A 500 7.63 18.23 24.26
N SER A 501 7.60 18.47 22.94
CA SER A 501 6.50 19.20 22.31
C SER A 501 5.27 18.35 21.98
N GLY A 502 5.40 17.01 21.99
CA GLY A 502 4.34 16.11 21.55
C GLY A 502 4.12 16.18 20.03
N THR A 503 5.21 16.28 19.27
CA THR A 503 5.23 16.37 17.80
C THR A 503 5.93 15.15 17.20
N ALA A 504 5.31 14.54 16.18
CA ALA A 504 5.89 13.44 15.43
C ALA A 504 6.25 13.91 14.01
N TYR A 505 7.46 13.60 13.57
CA TYR A 505 7.89 13.75 12.18
C TYR A 505 7.75 12.41 11.48
N VAL A 506 6.89 12.35 10.47
CA VAL A 506 6.54 11.10 9.80
C VAL A 506 6.93 11.19 8.34
N SER A 507 7.85 10.34 7.88
CA SER A 507 8.21 10.25 6.46
C SER A 507 7.28 9.30 5.72
N ALA A 508 7.09 9.57 4.44
CA ALA A 508 6.28 8.75 3.55
C ALA A 508 6.79 8.85 2.11
N ASN A 509 6.27 7.97 1.25
CA ASN A 509 6.41 8.19 -0.19
C ASN A 509 5.57 9.41 -0.61
N GLY A 510 6.27 10.50 -0.95
CA GLY A 510 5.70 11.74 -1.48
C GLY A 510 5.40 12.83 -0.44
N ALA A 511 5.76 12.65 0.83
CA ALA A 511 5.69 13.72 1.82
C ALA A 511 6.48 13.46 3.12
N LEU A 512 6.89 14.55 3.78
CA LEU A 512 7.30 14.59 5.18
C LEU A 512 6.27 15.38 6.00
N TYR A 513 5.71 14.76 7.03
CA TYR A 513 4.65 15.34 7.86
C TYR A 513 5.19 15.81 9.21
N LYS A 514 4.67 16.93 9.71
CA LYS A 514 4.78 17.37 11.11
C LYS A 514 3.40 17.18 11.76
N VAL A 515 3.32 16.23 12.71
CA VAL A 515 2.06 15.77 13.29
C VAL A 515 2.03 16.10 14.78
N PRO A 516 1.25 17.10 15.22
CA PRO A 516 1.01 17.29 16.64
C PRO A 516 0.11 16.16 17.15
N TYR A 517 0.66 15.33 18.05
CA TYR A 517 -0.04 14.18 18.64
C TYR A 517 -0.30 14.35 20.14
N GLY A 518 0.52 15.14 20.84
CA GLY A 518 0.40 15.40 22.27
C GLY A 518 -0.53 16.57 22.64
N ALA A 519 -0.94 17.38 21.66
CA ALA A 519 -1.91 18.46 21.88
C ALA A 519 -3.33 17.87 21.94
N GLY A 520 -3.97 17.99 23.10
CA GLY A 520 -5.32 17.48 23.36
C GLY A 520 -6.32 18.00 22.32
N ASP A 521 -7.05 17.07 21.71
CA ASP A 521 -8.35 17.36 21.08
C ASP A 521 -9.45 16.74 21.94
#